data_AF-A0A923EK24-F1
#
_entry.id   AF-A0A923EK24-F1
#
_cell.length_a   1.000
_cell.length_b   1.000
_cell.length_c   1.000
_cell.angle_alpha   90.00
_cell.angle_beta   90.00
_cell.angle_gamma   90.00
#
_symmetry.space_group_name_H-M   'P 1'
#
loop_
_entity.id
_entity.type
_entity.pdbx_description
1 polymer ?
#
loop_
_entity_poly.entity_id
_entity_poly.type
_entity_poly.pdbx_seq_one_letter_code
_entity_poly.pdbx_strand_id
1 'polypeptide(L)'
;MFRNANLTIMLVVILIPVALNAAFEHESILKTDMDAPILDVTTNPAEDLVFVLTPGAVLIYSIGDQAILDRIPVDNQFDRIAYQRDDRLVLTSGKPSRINIIRFSRLYDIDLTDRAVKGPRDAKVSLVVFDDYQ
;
A
#
# COMPACT_ATOMS: atom_id res chain seq x y z
N MET A 1 -30.17 -44.46 -42.69
CA MET A 1 -29.61 -44.74 -41.35
C MET A 1 -28.42 -43.87 -40.93
N PHE A 2 -27.89 -42.94 -41.75
CA PHE A 2 -26.67 -42.17 -41.42
C PHE A 2 -26.89 -40.70 -40.99
N ARG A 3 -28.12 -40.17 -40.98
CA ARG A 3 -28.38 -38.74 -40.71
C ARG A 3 -28.30 -38.36 -39.22
N ASN A 4 -28.42 -39.34 -38.32
CA ASN A 4 -28.45 -39.11 -36.87
C ASN A 4 -27.06 -39.22 -36.23
N ALA A 5 -26.09 -39.84 -36.93
CA ALA A 5 -24.71 -40.02 -36.46
C ALA A 5 -23.94 -38.69 -36.44
N ASN A 6 -24.15 -37.83 -37.45
CA ASN A 6 -23.52 -36.50 -37.50
C ASN A 6 -24.05 -35.58 -36.39
N LEU A 7 -25.33 -35.72 -36.02
CA LEU A 7 -25.94 -34.93 -34.95
C LEU A 7 -25.43 -35.36 -33.57
N THR A 8 -25.23 -36.66 -33.36
CA THR A 8 -24.71 -37.19 -32.09
C THR A 8 -23.24 -36.82 -31.89
N ILE A 9 -22.42 -36.85 -32.94
CA ILE A 9 -21.02 -36.42 -32.86
C ILE A 9 -20.93 -34.92 -32.55
N MET A 10 -21.77 -34.09 -33.17
CA MET A 10 -21.79 -32.65 -32.92
C MET A 10 -22.22 -32.31 -31.48
N LEU A 11 -23.15 -33.09 -30.90
CA LEU A 11 -23.61 -32.88 -29.52
C LEU A 11 -22.53 -33.22 -28.47
N VAL A 12 -21.70 -34.24 -28.74
CA VAL A 12 -20.64 -34.69 -27.81
C VAL A 12 -19.49 -33.68 -27.73
N VAL A 13 -19.17 -32.96 -28.81
CA VAL A 13 -18.10 -31.96 -28.83
C VAL A 13 -18.44 -30.71 -27.99
N ILE A 14 -19.74 -30.39 -27.82
CA ILE A 14 -20.20 -29.25 -27.02
C ILE A 14 -20.18 -29.54 -25.50
N LEU A 15 -20.18 -30.82 -25.12
CA LEU A 15 -20.22 -31.26 -23.72
C LEU A 15 -18.84 -31.39 -23.07
N ILE A 16 -17.75 -31.02 -23.76
CA ILE A 16 -16.41 -31.01 -23.16
C ILE A 16 -16.32 -29.79 -22.23
N PRO A 17 -16.29 -29.97 -20.90
CA PRO A 17 -16.14 -28.84 -19.99
C PRO A 17 -14.73 -28.29 -20.16
N VAL A 18 -14.62 -27.03 -20.57
CA VAL A 18 -13.34 -26.31 -20.54
C VAL A 18 -13.02 -26.04 -19.08
N ALA A 19 -12.15 -26.86 -18.49
CA ALA A 19 -11.61 -26.59 -17.16
C ALA A 19 -10.68 -25.36 -17.25
N LEU A 20 -11.25 -24.18 -16.99
CA LEU A 20 -10.49 -22.95 -16.75
C LEU A 20 -9.76 -23.10 -15.41
N ASN A 21 -8.58 -23.70 -15.43
CA ASN A 21 -7.67 -23.66 -14.30
C ASN A 21 -7.10 -22.24 -14.22
N ALA A 22 -7.54 -21.47 -13.23
CA ALA A 22 -6.85 -20.23 -12.88
C ALA A 22 -5.48 -20.59 -12.30
N ALA A 23 -4.41 -20.27 -13.03
CA ALA A 23 -3.05 -20.32 -12.52
C ALA A 23 -2.74 -18.97 -11.85
N PHE A 24 -2.16 -19.01 -10.65
CA PHE A 24 -1.67 -17.82 -9.96
C PHE A 24 -0.19 -17.66 -10.25
N GLU A 25 0.19 -16.52 -10.81
CA GLU A 25 1.57 -16.08 -10.88
C GLU A 25 1.88 -15.26 -9.62
N HIS A 26 3.05 -15.47 -9.03
CA HIS A 26 3.49 -14.73 -7.85
C HIS A 26 4.95 -14.29 -8.00
N GLU A 27 5.25 -13.09 -7.54
CA GLU A 27 6.61 -12.54 -7.51
C GLU A 27 6.92 -12.00 -6.11
N SER A 28 8.15 -12.20 -5.64
CA SER A 28 8.63 -11.60 -4.40
C SER A 28 9.22 -10.24 -4.71
N ILE A 29 8.42 -9.18 -4.51
CA ILE A 29 8.82 -7.80 -4.80
C ILE A 29 9.64 -7.15 -3.66
N LEU A 30 9.57 -7.72 -2.46
CA LEU A 30 10.31 -7.25 -1.30
C LEU A 30 10.65 -8.41 -0.35
N LYS A 31 11.92 -8.53 0.00
CA LYS A 31 12.42 -9.46 1.03
C LYS A 31 13.57 -8.80 1.78
N THR A 32 13.40 -8.59 3.07
CA THR A 32 14.38 -7.92 3.93
C THR A 32 14.33 -8.50 5.34
N ASP A 33 15.46 -8.48 6.03
CA ASP A 33 15.58 -8.92 7.43
C ASP A 33 15.33 -7.72 8.35
N MET A 34 14.59 -7.94 9.43
CA MET A 34 14.28 -6.90 10.42
C MET A 34 15.04 -7.16 11.72
N ASP A 35 15.69 -6.12 12.24
CA ASP A 35 16.45 -6.18 13.50
C ASP A 35 15.56 -6.34 14.74
N ALA A 36 14.30 -5.91 14.64
CA ALA A 36 13.33 -5.95 15.72
C ALA A 36 12.19 -6.94 15.41
N PRO A 37 11.56 -7.56 16.44
CA PRO A 37 10.38 -8.39 16.24
C PRO A 37 9.26 -7.60 15.57
N ILE A 38 8.67 -8.20 14.54
CA ILE A 38 7.46 -7.68 13.89
C ILE A 38 6.26 -8.08 14.74
N LEU A 39 5.51 -7.09 15.23
CA LEU A 39 4.29 -7.31 16.00
C LEU A 39 3.07 -7.43 15.07
N ASP A 40 2.96 -6.52 14.11
CA ASP A 40 1.88 -6.50 13.12
C ASP A 40 2.29 -5.64 11.90
N VAL A 41 1.59 -5.78 10.77
CA VAL A 41 1.90 -5.11 9.51
C VAL A 41 0.63 -4.63 8.81
N THR A 42 0.68 -3.44 8.24
CA THR A 42 -0.37 -2.94 7.33
C THR A 42 0.26 -2.23 6.14
N THR A 43 -0.50 -2.02 5.07
CA THR A 43 -0.01 -1.37 3.85
C THR A 43 -0.93 -0.24 3.44
N ASN A 44 -0.37 0.82 2.85
CA ASN A 44 -1.16 1.78 2.09
C ASN A 44 -1.22 1.30 0.64
N PRO A 45 -2.39 0.86 0.14
CA PRO A 45 -2.51 0.35 -1.22
C PRO A 45 -2.29 1.41 -2.32
N ALA A 46 -2.28 2.70 -1.98
CA ALA A 46 -2.12 3.77 -2.95
C ALA A 46 -0.65 4.20 -3.18
N GLU A 47 0.25 3.97 -2.22
CA GLU A 47 1.56 4.62 -2.19
C GLU A 47 2.76 3.68 -2.01
N ASP A 48 2.59 2.37 -2.19
CA ASP A 48 3.67 1.37 -2.04
C ASP A 48 4.41 1.45 -0.70
N LEU A 49 3.69 1.87 0.36
CA LEU A 49 4.21 1.93 1.72
C LEU A 49 3.74 0.73 2.53
N VAL A 50 4.69 0.14 3.27
CA VAL A 50 4.46 -0.89 4.27
C VAL A 50 4.76 -0.31 5.64
N PHE A 51 3.79 -0.39 6.55
CA PHE A 51 3.93 0.04 7.93
C PHE A 51 4.13 -1.19 8.81
N VAL A 52 5.26 -1.27 9.47
CA VAL A 52 5.64 -2.40 10.32
C VAL A 52 5.63 -1.94 11.77
N LEU A 53 4.73 -2.50 12.58
CA LEU A 53 4.71 -2.26 14.01
C LEU A 53 5.76 -3.12 14.69
N THR A 54 6.65 -2.48 15.43
CA THR A 54 7.70 -3.09 16.25
C THR A 54 7.56 -2.59 17.70
N PRO A 55 8.21 -3.23 18.70
CA PRO A 55 8.25 -2.68 20.04
C PRO A 55 8.80 -1.23 20.04
N GLY A 56 7.91 -0.28 20.34
CA GLY A 56 8.25 1.13 20.52
C GLY A 56 8.25 1.98 19.25
N ALA A 57 7.91 1.41 18.10
CA ALA A 57 7.83 2.19 16.87
C ALA A 57 6.99 1.57 15.77
N VAL A 58 6.46 2.43 14.91
CA VAL A 58 6.04 2.06 13.56
C VAL A 58 7.16 2.43 12.59
N LEU A 59 7.66 1.45 11.85
CA LEU A 59 8.60 1.67 10.76
C LEU A 59 7.82 1.90 9.47
N ILE A 60 8.18 2.93 8.71
CA ILE A 60 7.62 3.23 7.40
C ILE A 60 8.60 2.74 6.35
N TYR A 61 8.22 1.70 5.60
CA TYR A 61 9.04 1.10 4.57
C TYR A 61 8.51 1.43 3.17
N SER A 62 9.40 1.81 2.26
CA SER A 62 9.08 2.02 0.84
C SER A 62 9.41 0.77 0.05
N ILE A 63 8.43 0.19 -0.65
CA ILE A 63 8.69 -0.94 -1.56
C ILE A 63 9.57 -0.48 -2.73
N GLY A 64 9.31 0.72 -3.28
CA GLY A 64 10.05 1.27 -4.41
C GLY A 64 11.51 1.57 -4.09
N ASP A 65 11.78 2.19 -2.94
CA ASP A 65 13.15 2.53 -2.51
C ASP A 65 13.85 1.36 -1.81
N GLN A 66 13.11 0.29 -1.52
CA GLN A 66 13.57 -0.88 -0.75
C GLN A 66 14.28 -0.48 0.55
N ALA A 67 13.73 0.49 1.27
CA ALA A 67 14.33 1.04 2.48
C ALA A 67 13.29 1.52 3.49
N ILE A 68 13.71 1.59 4.75
CA ILE A 68 12.98 2.30 5.79
C ILE A 68 13.13 3.80 5.53
N LEU A 69 12.01 4.48 5.28
CA LEU A 69 11.97 5.93 5.07
C LEU A 69 11.99 6.69 6.39
N ASP A 70 11.24 6.20 7.38
CA ASP A 70 11.08 6.90 8.66
C ASP A 70 10.59 5.96 9.78
N ARG A 71 10.63 6.48 11.01
CA ARG A 71 10.23 5.81 12.24
C ARG A 71 9.34 6.71 13.08
N ILE A 72 8.11 6.28 13.32
CA ILE A 72 7.20 6.94 14.25
C ILE A 72 7.37 6.32 15.64
N PRO A 73 7.90 7.03 16.64
CA PRO A 73 8.01 6.50 18.00
C PRO A 73 6.63 6.34 18.63
N VAL A 74 6.40 5.20 19.28
CA VAL A 74 5.15 4.89 19.99
C VAL A 74 5.45 4.15 21.30
N ASP A 75 4.47 4.05 22.19
CA ASP A 75 4.64 3.24 23.40
C ASP A 75 4.75 1.75 23.07
N ASN A 76 5.54 1.00 23.85
CA ASN A 76 5.76 -0.45 23.69
C ASN A 76 4.52 -1.33 23.98
N GLN A 77 3.35 -0.73 24.15
CA GLN A 77 2.13 -1.43 24.58
C GLN A 77 1.22 -1.84 23.41
N PHE A 78 1.43 -1.29 22.21
CA PHE A 78 0.60 -1.59 21.04
C PHE A 78 1.03 -2.90 20.39
N ASP A 79 0.05 -3.70 19.98
CA ASP A 79 0.25 -5.03 19.42
C ASP A 79 -0.40 -5.23 18.04
N ARG A 80 -1.18 -4.24 17.58
CA ARG A 80 -1.88 -4.27 16.29
C ARG A 80 -1.84 -2.92 15.61
N ILE A 81 -1.81 -2.94 14.27
CA ILE A 81 -1.84 -1.75 13.41
C ILE A 81 -2.83 -1.94 12.27
N ALA A 82 -3.57 -0.89 11.94
CA ALA A 82 -4.41 -0.86 10.75
C ALA A 82 -4.26 0.47 10.02
N TYR A 83 -4.16 0.41 8.70
CA TYR A 83 -4.26 1.59 7.85
C TYR A 83 -5.72 2.02 7.71
N GLN A 84 -5.96 3.33 7.80
CA GLN A 84 -7.23 3.98 7.52
C GLN A 84 -6.98 5.08 6.48
N ARG A 85 -8.00 5.39 5.67
CA ARG A 85 -7.97 6.50 4.72
C ARG A 85 -7.54 7.82 5.39
N ASP A 86 -7.12 8.77 4.55
CA ASP A 86 -6.62 10.09 4.95
C ASP A 86 -5.32 10.02 5.77
N ASP A 87 -4.41 9.12 5.37
CA ASP A 87 -3.07 8.94 5.94
C ASP A 87 -3.09 8.70 7.46
N ARG A 88 -3.93 7.76 7.89
CA ARG A 88 -4.10 7.41 9.30
C ARG A 88 -3.68 5.98 9.59
N LEU A 89 -2.98 5.82 10.70
CA LEU A 89 -2.65 4.54 11.29
C LEU A 89 -3.37 4.42 12.63
N VAL A 90 -4.09 3.33 12.80
CA VAL A 90 -4.79 2.99 14.04
C VAL A 90 -3.98 1.91 14.75
N LEU A 91 -3.40 2.26 15.89
CA LEU A 91 -2.71 1.34 16.78
C LEU A 91 -3.64 0.90 17.90
N THR A 92 -3.64 -0.39 18.21
CA THR A 92 -4.43 -0.92 19.31
C THR A 92 -3.62 -1.84 20.20
N SER A 93 -4.04 -1.96 21.46
CA SER A 93 -3.51 -2.92 22.41
C SER A 93 -4.65 -3.61 23.14
N GLY A 94 -4.51 -4.90 23.43
CA GLY A 94 -5.53 -5.64 24.16
C GLY A 94 -5.51 -5.42 25.68
N LYS A 95 -4.32 -5.27 26.28
CA LYS A 95 -4.13 -5.20 27.74
C LYS A 95 -2.95 -4.29 28.14
N PRO A 96 -3.21 -3.11 28.76
CA PRO A 96 -4.53 -2.49 28.90
C PRO A 96 -5.12 -2.20 27.51
N SER A 97 -6.45 -2.14 27.42
CA SER A 97 -7.11 -1.77 26.18
C SER A 97 -6.81 -0.31 25.86
N ARG A 98 -6.14 -0.04 24.72
CA ARG A 98 -5.84 1.32 24.26
C ARG A 98 -5.97 1.41 22.75
N ILE A 99 -6.24 2.63 22.30
CA ILE A 99 -6.25 3.01 20.89
C ILE A 99 -5.41 4.28 20.74
N ASN A 100 -4.61 4.34 19.68
CA ASN A 100 -3.91 5.55 19.28
C ASN A 100 -4.07 5.72 17.76
N ILE A 101 -4.49 6.91 17.33
CA ILE A 101 -4.66 7.23 15.92
C ILE A 101 -3.59 8.24 15.53
N ILE A 102 -2.69 7.80 14.67
CA ILE A 102 -1.58 8.61 14.17
C ILE A 102 -1.95 9.05 12.76
N ARG A 103 -1.94 10.36 12.51
CA ARG A 103 -1.95 10.89 11.15
C ARG A 103 -0.52 11.17 10.73
N PHE A 104 -0.13 10.69 9.57
CA PHE A 104 1.17 10.96 8.98
C PHE A 104 1.01 11.84 7.74
N SER A 105 2.08 12.49 7.32
CA SER A 105 2.12 13.28 6.09
C SER A 105 3.50 13.15 5.50
N ARG A 106 3.57 12.97 4.18
CA ARG A 106 4.85 12.86 3.51
C ARG A 106 5.41 14.24 3.23
N LEU A 107 6.62 14.48 3.69
CA LEU A 107 7.39 15.68 3.35
C LEU A 107 8.25 15.34 2.13
N TYR A 108 8.14 16.16 1.10
CA TYR A 108 8.95 16.06 -0.09
C TYR A 108 9.91 17.24 -0.13
N ASP A 109 11.21 16.95 -0.15
CA ASP A 109 12.20 17.96 -0.46
C ASP A 109 12.14 18.23 -1.97
N ILE A 110 11.86 19.48 -2.31
CA ILE A 110 11.88 19.95 -3.70
C ILE A 110 13.26 20.50 -3.96
N ASP A 111 14.03 19.82 -4.83
CA ASP A 111 15.31 20.32 -5.28
C ASP A 111 15.12 21.55 -6.18
N LEU A 112 15.61 22.68 -5.70
CA LEU A 112 15.56 23.97 -6.39
C LEU A 112 16.87 24.31 -7.12
N THR A 113 17.84 23.39 -7.17
CA THR A 113 19.11 23.58 -7.87
C THR A 113 18.88 23.91 -9.35
N ASP A 114 19.52 24.98 -9.83
CA ASP A 114 19.41 25.51 -11.20
C ASP A 114 17.98 25.87 -11.65
N ARG A 115 17.02 25.96 -10.72
CA ARG A 115 15.65 26.39 -11.04
C ARG A 115 15.59 27.90 -11.19
N ALA A 116 14.88 28.36 -12.23
CA ALA A 116 14.62 29.78 -12.42
C ALA A 116 13.75 30.30 -11.26
N VAL A 117 14.27 31.27 -10.50
CA VAL A 117 13.54 31.96 -9.43
C VAL A 117 12.99 33.27 -9.95
N LYS A 118 11.69 33.52 -9.72
CA LYS A 118 11.03 34.79 -10.10
C LYS A 118 10.65 35.59 -8.86
N GLY A 119 11.29 36.75 -8.70
CA GLY A 119 11.06 37.66 -7.57
C GLY A 119 12.08 37.50 -6.43
N PRO A 120 12.05 38.40 -5.44
CA PRO A 120 12.92 38.31 -4.26
C PRO A 120 12.56 37.12 -3.36
N ARG A 121 13.47 36.73 -2.46
CA ARG A 121 13.32 35.54 -1.58
C ARG A 121 12.06 35.58 -0.71
N ASP A 122 11.61 36.77 -0.34
CA ASP A 122 10.44 37.06 0.49
C ASP A 122 9.23 37.54 -0.34
N ALA A 123 9.25 37.34 -1.66
CA ALA A 123 8.11 37.67 -2.51
C ALA A 123 6.85 36.98 -2.01
N LYS A 124 5.75 37.73 -1.92
CA LYS A 124 4.44 37.16 -1.59
C LYS A 124 4.00 36.25 -2.73
N VAL A 125 3.72 35.00 -2.41
CA VAL A 125 3.22 34.00 -3.36
C VAL A 125 1.72 33.80 -3.11
N SER A 126 0.94 33.72 -4.18
CA SER A 126 -0.46 33.28 -4.15
C SER A 126 -0.55 31.92 -4.80
N LEU A 127 -0.91 30.90 -4.02
CA LEU A 127 -1.24 29.56 -4.53
C LEU A 127 -2.75 29.50 -4.74
N VAL A 128 -3.18 29.22 -5.97
CA VAL A 128 -4.59 29.03 -6.32
C VAL A 128 -4.74 27.60 -6.81
N VAL A 129 -5.60 26.83 -6.15
CA VAL A 129 -5.92 25.45 -6.51
C VAL A 129 -7.28 25.46 -7.20
N PHE A 130 -7.33 24.92 -8.41
CA PHE A 130 -8.57 24.65 -9.13
C PHE A 130 -8.82 23.14 -9.05
N ASP A 131 -9.75 22.75 -8.20
CA ASP A 131 -10.09 21.34 -7.94
C ASP A 131 -11.33 20.88 -8.73
N ASP A 132 -11.97 21.78 -9.45
CA ASP A 132 -13.17 21.50 -10.24
C ASP A 132 -12.79 21.33 -11.71
N TYR A 133 -12.42 20.11 -12.09
CA TYR A 133 -12.50 19.66 -13.47
C TYR A 133 -13.78 18.83 -13.61
N GLN A 134 -14.84 19.47 -14.10
CA GLN A 134 -16.05 18.78 -14.59
C GLN A 134 -15.85 18.26 -16.01
#